data_AF-A0A930BQB9-F1
#
_entry.id   AF-A0A930BQB9-F1
#
_cell.length_a   1.000
_cell.length_b   1.000
_cell.length_c   1.000
_cell.angle_alpha   90.00
_cell.angle_beta   90.00
_cell.angle_gamma   90.00
#
_symmetry.space_group_name_H-M   'P 1'
#
loop_
_entity.id
_entity.type
_entity.pdbx_description
1 polymer ?
#
loop_
_entity_poly.entity_id
_entity_poly.type
_entity_poly.pdbx_seq_one_letter_code
_entity_poly.pdbx_strand_id
1 'polypeptide(L)'
;MAEPKLSEAQRRVMKWLGYGWTSEPGAGMAIHVNGKRLCNVDTLMALQRLGLVEQLDGPGPNGKLVGQWKATEEGRALTRRLCL
;
A
#
# COMPACT_ATOMS: atom_id res chain seq x y z
N MET A 1 -1.41 -18.44 -13.41
CA MET A 1 -2.17 -17.37 -12.73
C MET A 1 -2.02 -16.10 -13.54
N ALA A 2 -3.12 -15.43 -13.90
CA ALA A 2 -3.09 -14.23 -14.73
C ALA A 2 -2.40 -13.08 -13.97
N GLU A 3 -1.49 -12.37 -14.62
CA GLU A 3 -0.84 -11.20 -14.01
C GLU A 3 -1.89 -10.11 -13.73
N PRO A 4 -2.02 -9.64 -12.48
CA PRO A 4 -2.96 -8.59 -12.15
C PRO A 4 -2.58 -7.31 -12.90
N LYS A 5 -3.46 -6.82 -13.77
CA LYS A 5 -3.29 -5.53 -14.44
C LYS A 5 -3.46 -4.40 -13.42
N LEU A 6 -2.34 -3.92 -12.90
CA LEU A 6 -2.31 -2.75 -12.03
C LEU A 6 -2.45 -1.46 -12.83
N SER A 7 -3.33 -0.57 -12.38
CA SER A 7 -3.41 0.82 -12.84
C SER A 7 -2.14 1.59 -12.46
N GLU A 8 -1.89 2.75 -13.07
CA GLU A 8 -0.72 3.58 -12.73
C GLU A 8 -0.65 3.97 -11.25
N ALA A 9 -1.80 4.30 -10.65
CA ALA A 9 -1.88 4.62 -9.22
C ALA A 9 -1.49 3.40 -8.36
N GLN A 10 -1.99 2.21 -8.70
CA GLN A 10 -1.65 0.97 -8.01
C GLN A 10 -0.16 0.63 -8.16
N ARG A 11 0.42 0.80 -9.37
CA ARG A 11 1.85 0.60 -9.61
C ARG A 11 2.72 1.52 -8.77
N ARG A 12 2.35 2.81 -8.67
CA ARG A 12 3.06 3.77 -7.80
C ARG A 12 3.02 3.33 -6.35
N VAL A 13 1.87 2.87 -5.87
CA VAL A 13 1.73 2.34 -4.50
C VAL A 13 2.60 1.10 -4.29
N MET A 14 2.54 0.15 -5.22
CA MET A 14 3.32 -1.09 -5.18
C MET A 14 4.83 -0.85 -5.28
N LYS A 15 5.27 0.23 -5.94
CA LYS A 15 6.68 0.66 -5.92
C LYS A 15 7.11 0.94 -4.48
N TRP A 16 6.41 1.82 -3.77
CA TRP A 16 6.78 2.15 -2.39
C TRP A 16 6.61 0.95 -1.45
N LEU A 17 5.41 0.38 -1.37
CA LEU A 17 5.11 -0.70 -0.42
C LEU A 17 5.88 -1.98 -0.72
N GLY A 18 6.05 -2.32 -2.00
CA GLY A 18 6.75 -3.54 -2.43
C GLY A 18 8.26 -3.49 -2.20
N TYR A 19 8.87 -2.30 -2.10
CA TYR A 19 10.25 -2.14 -1.65
C TYR A 19 10.40 -2.16 -0.12
N GLY A 20 9.31 -2.37 0.62
CA GLY A 20 9.34 -2.49 2.08
C GLY A 20 9.05 -1.20 2.83
N TRP A 21 8.60 -0.14 2.14
CA TRP A 21 8.09 1.04 2.83
C TRP A 21 6.72 0.75 3.44
N THR A 22 6.41 1.41 4.54
CA THR A 22 5.09 1.35 5.20
C THR A 22 4.32 2.62 4.88
N SER A 23 3.02 2.51 4.67
CA SER A 23 2.20 3.69 4.47
C SER A 23 1.86 4.41 5.77
N GLU A 24 1.83 5.73 5.70
CA GLU A 24 1.37 6.60 6.77
C GLU A 24 -0.06 7.08 6.46
N PRO A 25 -0.96 7.05 7.43
CA PRO A 25 -2.29 7.60 7.27
C PRO A 25 -2.24 9.13 7.31
N GLY A 26 -2.88 9.76 6.33
CA GLY A 26 -3.06 11.20 6.26
C GLY A 26 -4.38 11.69 6.82
N ALA A 27 -4.60 13.01 6.71
CA ALA A 27 -5.91 13.59 6.93
C ALA A 27 -6.92 13.03 5.91
N GLY A 28 -8.07 12.57 6.40
CA GLY A 28 -9.11 11.94 5.57
C GLY A 28 -8.75 10.53 5.09
N MET A 29 -9.22 10.16 3.89
CA MET A 29 -8.90 8.88 3.24
C MET A 29 -7.56 8.91 2.48
N ALA A 30 -6.71 9.92 2.71
CA ALA A 30 -5.44 10.06 2.02
C ALA A 30 -4.37 9.21 2.70
N ILE A 31 -3.57 8.54 1.88
CA ILE A 31 -2.43 7.75 2.32
C ILE A 31 -1.17 8.45 1.87
N HIS A 32 -0.24 8.60 2.80
CA HIS A 32 1.06 9.20 2.61
C HIS A 32 2.15 8.13 2.69
N VAL A 33 3.26 8.38 2.01
CA VAL A 33 4.51 7.67 2.25
C VAL A 33 5.59 8.73 2.34
N ASN A 34 6.37 8.70 3.43
CA ASN A 34 7.43 9.66 3.68
C ASN A 34 6.90 11.12 3.65
N GLY A 35 5.77 11.35 4.29
CA GLY A 35 5.12 12.67 4.35
C GLY A 35 4.49 13.19 3.05
N LYS A 36 4.53 12.44 1.93
CA LYS A 36 3.91 12.83 0.66
C LYS A 36 2.66 12.01 0.35
N ARG A 37 1.59 12.67 -0.09
CA ARG A 37 0.35 12.00 -0.48
C ARG A 37 0.61 11.11 -1.68
N LEU A 38 0.37 9.81 -1.51
CA LEU A 38 0.61 8.80 -2.53
C LEU A 38 -0.69 8.36 -3.20
N CYS A 39 -1.70 8.00 -2.41
CA CYS A 39 -2.97 7.48 -2.91
C CYS A 39 -4.11 7.69 -1.90
N ASN A 40 -5.28 7.13 -2.19
CA ASN A 40 -6.39 7.05 -1.25
C ASN A 40 -6.53 5.62 -0.72
N VAL A 41 -7.23 5.48 0.41
CA VAL A 41 -7.57 4.18 1.02
C VAL A 41 -8.25 3.23 0.02
N ASP A 42 -9.11 3.74 -0.89
CA ASP A 42 -9.75 2.91 -1.92
C ASP A 42 -8.75 2.17 -2.82
N THR A 43 -7.62 2.81 -3.16
CA THR A 43 -6.56 2.18 -3.96
C THR A 43 -5.91 1.03 -3.19
N LEU A 44 -5.71 1.19 -1.88
CA LEU A 44 -5.16 0.13 -1.02
C LEU A 44 -6.16 -0.99 -0.79
N MET A 45 -7.44 -0.68 -0.58
CA MET A 45 -8.49 -1.69 -0.49
C MET A 45 -8.57 -2.52 -1.77
N ALA A 46 -8.43 -1.90 -2.95
CA ALA A 46 -8.35 -2.63 -4.22
C ALA A 46 -7.12 -3.56 -4.29
N LEU A 47 -5.96 -3.11 -3.82
CA LEU A 47 -4.74 -3.93 -3.76
C LEU A 47 -4.84 -5.05 -2.71
N GLN A 48 -5.55 -4.82 -1.61
CA GLN A 48 -5.79 -5.80 -0.56
C GLN A 48 -6.70 -6.92 -1.04
N ARG A 49 -7.75 -6.57 -1.81
CA ARG A 49 -8.60 -7.56 -2.50
C ARG A 49 -7.83 -8.44 -3.49
N LEU A 50 -6.70 -7.94 -4.01
CA LEU A 50 -5.78 -8.70 -4.85
C LEU A 50 -4.73 -9.48 -4.06
N GLY A 51 -4.73 -9.42 -2.73
CA GLY A 51 -3.74 -10.09 -1.87
C GLY A 51 -2.36 -9.44 -1.89
N LEU A 52 -2.19 -8.24 -2.46
CA LEU A 52 -0.88 -7.60 -2.66
C LEU A 52 -0.45 -6.72 -1.48
N VAL A 53 -1.40 -6.24 -0.70
CA VAL A 53 -1.14 -5.43 0.50
C VAL A 53 -2.04 -5.90 1.64
N GLU A 54 -1.60 -5.67 2.86
CA GLU A 54 -2.37 -5.93 4.07
C GLU A 54 -2.38 -4.71 4.97
N GLN A 55 -3.50 -4.51 5.66
CA GLN A 55 -3.63 -3.48 6.67
C GLN A 55 -3.04 -4.00 7.98
N LEU A 56 -2.14 -3.24 8.56
CA LEU A 56 -1.64 -3.38 9.90
C LEU A 56 -2.48 -2.49 10.82
N ASP A 57 -3.34 -3.11 11.61
CA ASP A 57 -3.98 -2.45 12.73
C ASP A 57 -2.95 -2.28 13.85
N GLY A 58 -2.47 -1.04 14.04
CA GLY A 58 -1.50 -0.71 15.07
C GLY A 58 -1.83 0.62 15.75
N PRO A 59 -1.42 0.81 17.01
CA PRO A 59 -1.52 2.10 17.66
C PRO A 59 -0.60 3.07 16.91
N GLY A 60 -1.20 4.08 16.27
CA GLY A 60 -0.42 5.17 15.70
C GLY A 60 0.20 6.04 16.80
N PRO A 61 1.03 7.01 16.42
CA PRO A 61 1.81 7.85 17.35
C PRO A 61 0.97 8.62 18.38
N ASN A 62 -0.36 8.72 18.18
CA ASN A 62 -1.29 9.40 19.09
C ASN A 62 -2.33 8.46 19.73
N GLY A 63 -2.08 7.15 19.79
CA GLY A 63 -3.02 6.17 20.36
C GLY A 63 -4.30 5.95 19.55
N LYS A 64 -4.43 6.60 18.39
CA LYS A 64 -5.49 6.32 17.41
C LYS A 64 -5.09 5.05 16.64
N LEU A 65 -6.03 4.13 16.46
CA LEU A 65 -5.87 3.04 15.48
C LEU A 65 -5.76 3.69 14.11
N VAL A 66 -4.56 3.66 13.54
CA VAL A 66 -4.34 4.21 12.22
C VAL A 66 -3.79 3.10 11.38
N GLY A 67 -4.63 2.59 10.48
CA GLY A 67 -4.32 1.45 9.63
C GLY A 67 -3.13 1.78 8.76
N GLN A 68 -1.97 1.31 9.18
CA GLN A 68 -0.78 1.30 8.35
C GLN A 68 -0.95 0.21 7.30
N TRP A 69 -0.33 0.36 6.14
CA TRP A 69 -0.40 -0.65 5.10
C TRP A 69 1.01 -1.07 4.73
N LYS A 70 1.18 -2.37 4.52
CA LYS A 70 2.42 -2.96 4.01
C LYS A 70 2.12 -3.88 2.83
N ALA A 71 3.10 -4.07 1.95
CA ALA A 71 2.99 -5.11 0.92
C ALA A 71 3.16 -6.51 1.53
N THR A 72 2.32 -7.44 1.11
CA THR A 72 2.43 -8.87 1.38
C THR A 72 3.63 -9.46 0.62
N GLU A 73 3.95 -10.73 0.87
CA GLU A 73 4.99 -11.43 0.09
C GLU A 73 4.66 -11.47 -1.41
N GLU A 74 3.39 -11.71 -1.76
CA GLU A 74 2.93 -11.69 -3.15
C GLU A 74 3.07 -10.29 -3.77
N GLY A 75 2.73 -9.25 -3.00
CA GLY A 75 2.92 -7.87 -3.41
C GLY A 75 4.39 -7.54 -3.72
N ARG A 76 5.30 -7.93 -2.83
CA ARG A 76 6.75 -7.74 -3.03
C ARG A 76 7.27 -8.52 -4.23
N ALA A 77 6.83 -9.76 -4.41
CA ALA A 77 7.19 -10.59 -5.55
C ALA A 77 6.72 -9.96 -6.87
N LEU A 78 5.49 -9.42 -6.90
CA LEU A 78 4.94 -8.73 -8.06
C LEU A 78 5.73 -7.44 -8.37
N THR A 79 6.06 -6.63 -7.36
CA THR A 79 6.90 -5.43 -7.53
C THR A 79 8.25 -5.77 -8.16
N ARG A 80 8.90 -6.86 -7.70
CA ARG A 80 10.16 -7.33 -8.28
C ARG A 80 10.00 -7.82 -9.72
N ARG A 81 8.94 -8.57 -10.02
CA ARG A 81 8.65 -9.06 -11.38
C ARG A 81 8.39 -7.93 -12.36
N LEU A 82 7.68 -6.90 -11.92
CA LEU A 82 7.30 -5.75 -12.74
C LEU A 82 8.38 -4.65 -12.77
N CYS A 83 9.49 -4.81 -12.05
CA CYS A 83 10.57 -3.81 -11.90
C CYS A 83 10.02 -2.38 -11.66
N LEU A 84 9.08 -2.26 -10.72
CA LEU A 84 8.37 -1.00 -10.46
C LEU A 84 9.24 0.07 -9.84
#